data_AF-A0A959K0H9-F1
#
_entry.id   AF-A0A959K0H9-F1
#
_cell.length_a   1.000
_cell.length_b   1.000
_cell.length_c   1.000
_cell.angle_alpha   90.00
_cell.angle_beta   90.00
_cell.angle_gamma   90.00
#
_symmetry.space_group_name_H-M   'P 1'
#
loop_
_entity.id
_entity.type
_entity.pdbx_description
1 polymer ?
#
loop_
_entity_poly.entity_id
_entity_poly.type
_entity_poly.pdbx_seq_one_letter_code
_entity_poly.pdbx_strand_id
1 'polypeptide(L)'
;MKTLITIVLIALIPLSIFSQSDAIDDFYYSHGLADNMLKFNIGNSLIRMGSWFIEEPATKNLVRKSKRARILLSDGEHPVTRREIDRLVREISHDGYESLALVRDGLQKIEVYVREDKSYIRNLLVVVHGDDEFLMASLDCKFTMDEVEAAFNEEL
;
A
#
# COMPACT_ATOMS: atom_id res chain seq x y z
N MET A 1 -11.28 -48.14 -9.02
CA MET A 1 -10.13 -47.30 -9.44
C MET A 1 -10.55 -45.88 -9.78
N LYS A 2 -11.57 -45.69 -10.64
CA LYS A 2 -12.06 -44.35 -11.03
C LYS A 2 -12.51 -43.49 -9.84
N THR A 3 -13.24 -44.09 -8.89
CA THR A 3 -13.69 -43.45 -7.64
C THR A 3 -12.57 -43.06 -6.69
N LEU A 4 -11.46 -43.80 -6.69
CA LEU A 4 -10.29 -43.50 -5.84
C LEU A 4 -9.50 -42.31 -6.40
N ILE A 5 -9.39 -42.21 -7.73
CA ILE A 5 -8.80 -41.07 -8.43
C ILE A 5 -9.61 -39.80 -8.19
N THR A 6 -10.95 -39.88 -8.23
CA THR A 6 -11.81 -38.71 -7.98
C THR A 6 -11.66 -38.17 -6.55
N ILE A 7 -11.53 -39.05 -5.55
CA ILE A 7 -11.33 -38.64 -4.15
C ILE A 7 -9.99 -37.93 -3.95
N VAL A 8 -8.91 -38.45 -4.55
CA VAL A 8 -7.59 -37.81 -4.51
C VAL A 8 -7.61 -36.44 -5.19
N LEU A 9 -8.34 -36.29 -6.30
CA LEU A 9 -8.46 -35.02 -7.01
C LEU A 9 -9.19 -33.94 -6.18
N ILE A 10 -10.24 -34.33 -5.44
CA ILE A 10 -11.02 -33.41 -4.59
C ILE A 10 -10.22 -33.01 -3.34
N ALA A 11 -9.42 -33.92 -2.79
CA ALA A 11 -8.59 -33.67 -1.62
C ALA A 11 -7.42 -32.68 -1.88
N LEU A 12 -7.05 -32.44 -3.14
CA LEU A 12 -6.00 -31.49 -3.53
C LEU A 12 -6.49 -30.03 -3.68
N ILE A 13 -7.80 -29.81 -3.80
CA ILE A 13 -8.41 -28.48 -3.96
C ILE A 13 -8.18 -27.53 -2.75
N PRO A 14 -8.25 -27.97 -1.47
CA PRO A 14 -8.08 -27.06 -0.34
C PRO A 14 -6.64 -26.56 -0.11
N LEU A 15 -5.62 -27.14 -0.77
CA LEU A 15 -4.24 -26.67 -0.64
C LEU A 15 -3.94 -25.38 -1.40
N SER A 16 -4.87 -24.94 -2.27
CA SER A 16 -4.73 -23.71 -3.06
C SER A 16 -5.36 -22.47 -2.40
N ILE A 17 -5.83 -22.59 -1.15
CA ILE A 17 -6.51 -21.49 -0.41
C ILE A 17 -5.51 -20.66 0.42
N PHE A 18 -4.20 -20.86 0.26
CA PHE A 18 -3.23 -19.85 0.69
C PHE A 18 -3.39 -18.62 -0.23
N SER A 19 -4.39 -17.80 0.09
CA SER A 19 -4.54 -16.45 -0.41
C SER A 19 -3.24 -15.74 -0.11
N GLN A 20 -2.49 -15.39 -1.16
CA GLN A 20 -1.33 -14.52 -1.06
C GLN A 20 -1.87 -13.15 -0.62
N SER A 21 -1.92 -12.91 0.69
CA SER A 21 -2.13 -11.57 1.23
C SER A 21 -0.91 -10.74 0.85
N ASP A 22 -1.16 -9.54 0.33
CA ASP A 22 -0.10 -8.57 0.04
C ASP A 22 0.51 -8.11 1.37
N ALA A 23 1.83 -8.01 1.46
CA ALA A 23 2.55 -7.64 2.67
C ALA A 23 2.03 -6.34 3.29
N ILE A 24 1.55 -5.40 2.47
CA ILE A 24 0.92 -4.17 2.95
C ILE A 24 -0.37 -4.45 3.72
N ASP A 25 -1.23 -5.33 3.21
CA ASP A 25 -2.47 -5.70 3.89
C ASP A 25 -2.17 -6.37 5.23
N ASP A 26 -1.24 -7.33 5.23
CA ASP A 26 -0.86 -8.04 6.46
C ASP A 26 -0.29 -7.10 7.52
N PHE A 27 0.60 -6.18 7.13
CA PHE A 27 1.12 -5.16 8.03
C PHE A 27 0.03 -4.21 8.54
N TYR A 28 -0.84 -3.74 7.65
CA TYR A 28 -1.93 -2.81 7.97
C TYR A 28 -2.95 -3.41 8.94
N TYR A 29 -3.32 -4.69 8.78
CA TYR A 29 -4.28 -5.35 9.65
C TYR A 29 -3.67 -5.80 10.97
N SER A 30 -2.41 -6.24 10.99
CA SER A 30 -1.72 -6.68 12.22
C SER A 30 -1.39 -5.54 13.17
N HIS A 31 -0.94 -4.39 12.66
CA HIS A 31 -0.52 -3.26 13.50
C HIS A 31 -1.65 -2.27 13.79
N GLY A 32 -2.72 -2.29 12.99
CA GLY A 32 -3.87 -1.40 13.19
C GLY A 32 -4.80 -1.77 14.36
N LEU A 33 -4.42 -2.73 15.21
CA LEU A 33 -5.13 -3.10 16.45
C LEU A 33 -4.41 -2.63 17.72
N ALA A 34 -3.22 -2.02 17.60
CA ALA A 34 -2.52 -1.45 18.75
C ALA A 34 -3.22 -0.15 19.22
N ASP A 35 -3.23 0.08 20.54
CA ASP A 35 -4.03 1.13 21.20
C ASP A 35 -3.64 2.56 20.77
N ASN A 36 -2.41 2.75 20.30
CA ASN A 36 -1.80 4.00 19.87
C ASN A 36 -1.68 4.12 18.34
N MET A 37 -2.55 3.43 17.59
CA MET A 37 -2.54 3.46 16.13
C MET A 37 -3.85 3.99 15.57
N LEU A 38 -3.75 5.06 14.77
CA LEU A 38 -4.85 5.54 13.96
C LEU A 38 -4.86 4.85 12.61
N LYS A 39 -6.03 4.28 12.27
CA LYS A 39 -6.24 3.43 11.11
C LYS A 39 -7.34 3.98 10.22
N PHE A 40 -6.99 4.35 8.98
CA PHE A 40 -7.95 4.82 7.98
C PHE A 40 -7.91 3.93 6.73
N ASN A 41 -9.04 3.28 6.43
CA ASN A 41 -9.26 2.58 5.16
C ASN A 41 -10.27 3.38 4.33
N ILE A 42 -9.77 4.07 3.32
CA ILE A 42 -10.58 4.94 2.46
C ILE A 42 -10.86 4.20 1.16
N GLY A 43 -12.10 3.76 0.98
CA GLY A 43 -12.55 3.09 -0.24
C GLY A 43 -12.77 4.06 -1.41
N ASN A 44 -12.82 3.50 -2.62
CA ASN A 44 -13.05 4.19 -3.89
C ASN A 44 -14.17 5.24 -3.85
N SER A 45 -15.30 4.97 -3.18
CA SER A 45 -16.42 5.91 -3.12
C SER A 45 -16.06 7.22 -2.41
N LEU A 46 -15.37 7.15 -1.26
CA LEU A 46 -14.94 8.34 -0.53
C LEU A 46 -13.83 9.09 -1.27
N ILE A 47 -12.89 8.38 -1.87
CA ILE A 47 -11.85 8.99 -2.71
C ILE A 47 -12.48 9.75 -3.88
N ARG A 48 -13.48 9.16 -4.55
CA ARG A 48 -14.21 9.82 -5.64
C ARG A 48 -14.98 11.04 -5.18
N MET A 49 -15.57 11.03 -3.99
CA MET A 49 -16.17 12.23 -3.41
C MET A 49 -15.12 13.31 -3.18
N GLY A 50 -13.94 12.95 -2.68
CA GLY A 50 -12.79 13.86 -2.54
C GLY A 50 -12.42 14.56 -3.86
N SER A 51 -12.48 13.83 -4.99
CA SER A 51 -12.18 14.41 -6.31
C SER A 51 -13.10 15.55 -6.74
N TRP A 52 -14.25 15.76 -6.09
CA TRP A 52 -15.13 16.89 -6.38
C TRP A 52 -14.58 18.22 -5.89
N PHE A 53 -13.67 18.20 -4.92
CA PHE A 53 -13.03 19.37 -4.35
C PHE A 53 -11.68 19.70 -5.00
N ILE A 54 -11.27 18.95 -6.03
CA ILE A 54 -10.04 19.17 -6.80
C ILE A 54 -10.39 19.93 -8.08
N GLU A 55 -9.72 21.06 -8.28
CA GLU A 55 -9.91 21.94 -9.44
C GLU A 55 -8.97 21.55 -10.59
N GLU A 56 -7.75 21.13 -10.25
CA GLU A 56 -6.66 20.72 -11.13
C GLU A 56 -7.05 19.45 -11.91
N PRO A 57 -7.22 19.53 -13.25
CA PRO A 57 -7.71 18.43 -14.06
C PRO A 57 -6.85 17.15 -13.99
N ALA A 58 -5.52 17.28 -14.00
CA ALA A 58 -4.62 16.14 -13.96
C ALA A 58 -4.65 15.46 -12.59
N THR A 59 -4.57 16.23 -11.50
CA THR A 59 -4.68 15.71 -10.13
C THR A 59 -6.04 15.05 -9.89
N LYS A 60 -7.12 15.67 -10.38
CA LYS A 60 -8.47 15.09 -10.33
C LYS A 60 -8.57 13.76 -11.07
N ASN A 61 -7.91 13.63 -12.22
CA ASN A 61 -7.88 12.36 -12.96
C ASN A 61 -7.17 11.25 -12.16
N LEU A 62 -6.04 11.56 -11.52
CA LEU A 62 -5.36 10.61 -10.63
C LEU A 62 -6.26 10.16 -9.48
N VAL A 63 -6.87 11.11 -8.74
CA VAL A 63 -7.74 10.77 -7.61
C VAL A 63 -8.94 9.90 -8.05
N ARG A 64 -9.50 10.12 -9.25
CA ARG A 64 -10.57 9.28 -9.79
C ARG A 64 -10.14 7.85 -10.15
N LYS A 65 -8.86 7.64 -10.42
CA LYS A 65 -8.25 6.33 -10.75
C LYS A 65 -7.71 5.58 -9.53
N SER A 66 -7.60 6.27 -8.40
CA SER A 66 -7.35 5.66 -7.09
C SER A 66 -8.54 4.81 -6.65
N LYS A 67 -8.26 3.63 -6.11
CA LYS A 67 -9.26 2.64 -5.70
C LYS A 67 -9.39 2.51 -4.19
N ARG A 68 -8.28 2.63 -3.48
CA ARG A 68 -8.23 2.45 -2.03
C ARG A 68 -6.99 3.15 -1.49
N ALA A 69 -7.16 3.88 -0.40
CA ALA A 69 -6.05 4.39 0.39
C ALA A 69 -6.09 3.75 1.78
N ARG A 70 -4.94 3.31 2.28
CA ARG A 70 -4.78 2.82 3.64
C ARG A 70 -3.78 3.72 4.33
N ILE A 71 -4.15 4.28 5.48
CA ILE A 71 -3.26 5.11 6.28
C ILE A 71 -3.21 4.49 7.67
N LEU A 72 -1.99 4.27 8.14
CA LEU A 72 -1.70 3.77 9.46
C LEU A 72 -0.66 4.71 10.07
N LEU A 73 -0.98 5.36 11.18
CA LEU A 73 -0.07 6.30 11.82
C LEU A 73 -0.07 6.12 13.34
N SER A 74 1.08 6.34 13.97
CA SER A 74 1.20 6.31 15.43
C SER A 74 0.67 7.60 16.05
N ASP A 75 -0.09 7.46 17.13
CA ASP A 75 -0.53 8.57 17.99
C ASP A 75 0.19 8.43 19.34
N GLY A 76 1.33 9.12 19.49
CA GLY A 76 2.17 9.05 20.69
C GLY A 76 3.29 8.02 20.61
N GLU A 77 3.54 7.26 21.69
CA GLU A 77 4.68 6.33 21.80
C GLU A 77 4.71 5.32 20.65
N HIS A 78 5.91 4.93 20.24
CA HIS A 78 6.20 4.06 19.10
C HIS A 78 5.74 2.60 19.25
N PRO A 79 4.67 2.16 18.56
CA PRO A 79 4.28 0.75 18.57
C PRO A 79 4.98 -0.06 17.47
N VAL A 80 5.56 0.58 16.46
CA VAL A 80 6.18 -0.07 15.32
C VAL A 80 7.69 -0.01 15.45
N THR A 81 8.31 -1.17 15.66
CA THR A 81 9.76 -1.27 15.77
C THR A 81 10.44 -1.19 14.41
N ARG A 82 11.69 -0.74 14.40
CA ARG A 82 12.53 -0.77 13.20
C ARG A 82 12.62 -2.17 12.55
N ARG A 83 12.59 -3.23 13.36
CA ARG A 83 12.63 -4.62 12.85
C ARG A 83 11.36 -5.01 12.09
N GLU A 84 10.21 -4.47 12.48
CA GLU A 84 8.94 -4.69 11.79
C GLU A 84 8.90 -3.92 10.47
N ILE A 85 9.45 -2.71 10.44
CA ILE A 85 9.63 -1.94 9.20
C ILE A 85 10.60 -2.66 8.25
N ASP A 86 11.75 -3.12 8.75
CA ASP A 86 12.71 -3.89 7.95
C ASP A 86 12.12 -5.23 7.46
N ARG A 87 11.13 -5.78 8.17
CA ARG A 87 10.37 -6.95 7.71
C ARG A 87 9.41 -6.57 6.60
N LEU A 88 8.60 -5.53 6.78
CA LEU A 88 7.70 -5.00 5.77
C LEU A 88 8.44 -4.72 4.46
N VAL A 89 9.57 -3.99 4.52
CA VAL A 89 10.38 -3.65 3.33
C VAL A 89 10.87 -4.91 2.59
N ARG A 90 11.26 -5.96 3.32
CA ARG A 90 11.66 -7.23 2.70
C ARG A 90 10.48 -7.94 2.05
N GLU A 91 9.34 -7.99 2.72
CA GLU A 91 8.13 -8.66 2.23
C GLU A 91 7.58 -7.96 0.98
N ILE A 92 7.45 -6.62 0.98
CA ILE A 92 7.01 -5.88 -0.21
C ILE A 92 7.98 -6.03 -1.39
N SER A 93 9.27 -6.19 -1.13
CA SER A 93 10.25 -6.44 -2.20
C SER A 93 10.00 -7.77 -2.90
N HIS A 94 9.52 -8.79 -2.16
CA HIS A 94 9.08 -10.07 -2.75
C HIS A 94 7.75 -9.93 -3.52
N ASP A 95 6.91 -8.98 -3.13
CA ASP A 95 5.64 -8.66 -3.79
C ASP A 95 5.80 -7.75 -5.03
N GLY A 96 7.04 -7.45 -5.43
CA GLY A 96 7.38 -6.69 -6.64
C GLY A 96 7.38 -5.17 -6.46
N TYR A 97 7.45 -4.66 -5.22
CA TYR A 97 7.66 -3.25 -4.98
C TYR A 97 9.13 -2.88 -5.21
N GLU A 98 9.35 -1.75 -5.86
CA GLU A 98 10.65 -1.14 -6.09
C GLU A 98 10.76 0.19 -5.33
N SER A 99 11.96 0.52 -4.86
CA SER A 99 12.21 1.81 -4.19
C SER A 99 12.31 2.91 -5.24
N LEU A 100 11.44 3.92 -5.15
CA LEU A 100 11.44 5.09 -6.01
C LEU A 100 12.24 6.24 -5.40
N ALA A 101 12.06 6.47 -4.10
CA ALA A 101 12.76 7.55 -3.39
C ALA A 101 13.09 7.15 -1.96
N LEU A 102 14.22 7.66 -1.48
CA LEU A 102 14.65 7.57 -0.10
C LEU A 102 15.15 8.95 0.34
N VAL A 103 14.44 9.55 1.29
CA VAL A 103 14.82 10.82 1.90
C VAL A 103 15.16 10.57 3.36
N ARG A 104 16.23 11.22 3.83
CA ARG A 104 16.66 11.19 5.23
C ARG A 104 16.74 12.62 5.73
N ASP A 105 16.04 12.90 6.82
CA ASP A 105 16.10 14.18 7.52
C ASP A 105 16.33 13.92 9.02
N GLY A 106 17.55 14.14 9.49
CA GLY A 106 17.97 13.77 10.83
C GLY A 106 17.77 12.28 11.14
N LEU A 107 16.88 12.00 12.10
CA LEU A 107 16.50 10.64 12.51
C LEU A 107 15.27 10.11 11.78
N GLN A 108 14.59 10.96 10.99
CA GLN A 108 13.44 10.58 10.20
C GLN A 108 13.88 10.05 8.83
N LYS A 109 13.22 8.98 8.39
CA LYS A 109 13.43 8.34 7.09
C LYS A 109 12.09 8.27 6.36
N ILE A 110 12.06 8.77 5.13
CA ILE A 110 10.90 8.72 4.23
C ILE A 110 11.27 7.82 3.07
N GLU A 111 10.48 6.78 2.85
CA GLU A 111 10.70 5.76 1.84
C GLU A 111 9.48 5.66 0.95
N VAL A 112 9.67 5.83 -0.36
CA VAL A 112 8.63 5.73 -1.36
C VAL A 112 8.89 4.50 -2.20
N TYR A 113 7.88 3.65 -2.28
CA TYR A 113 7.89 2.39 -3.01
C TYR A 113 6.75 2.37 -4.03
N VAL A 114 7.01 1.75 -5.18
CA VAL A 114 6.04 1.59 -6.26
C VAL A 114 5.97 0.14 -6.69
N ARG A 115 4.77 -0.37 -6.95
CA ARG A 115 4.59 -1.63 -7.68
C ARG A 115 3.96 -1.36 -9.03
N GLU A 116 4.65 -1.78 -10.07
CA GLU A 116 4.19 -1.66 -11.45
C GLU A 116 3.67 -2.99 -12.00
N ASP A 117 2.68 -2.92 -12.87
CA ASP A 117 2.23 -4.03 -13.72
C ASP A 117 2.13 -3.51 -15.15
N LYS A 118 3.05 -3.98 -15.99
CA LYS A 118 3.24 -3.53 -17.38
C LYS A 118 3.62 -2.05 -17.45
N SER A 119 2.67 -1.20 -17.83
CA SER A 119 2.86 0.25 -18.00
C SER A 119 2.05 1.04 -16.99
N TYR A 120 1.59 0.39 -15.91
CA TYR A 120 0.76 1.02 -14.90
C TYR A 120 1.37 0.86 -13.51
N ILE A 121 1.47 1.97 -12.80
CA ILE A 121 1.63 1.99 -11.35
C ILE A 121 0.32 1.45 -10.75
N ARG A 122 0.42 0.37 -10.00
CA ARG A 122 -0.72 -0.30 -9.34
C ARG A 122 -0.80 0.01 -7.86
N ASN A 123 0.35 0.19 -7.23
CA ASN A 123 0.44 0.48 -5.82
C ASN A 123 1.53 1.52 -5.59
N LEU A 124 1.22 2.51 -4.76
CA LEU A 124 2.19 3.40 -4.15
C LEU A 124 2.20 3.12 -2.65
N LEU A 125 3.38 3.12 -2.05
CA LEU A 125 3.56 2.99 -0.62
C LEU A 125 4.54 4.05 -0.16
N VAL A 126 4.15 4.81 0.86
CA VAL A 126 5.00 5.75 1.58
C VAL A 126 5.13 5.26 3.00
N VAL A 127 6.36 5.09 3.46
CA VAL A 127 6.68 4.76 4.85
C VAL A 127 7.55 5.88 5.40
N VAL A 128 7.04 6.55 6.43
CA VAL A 128 7.77 7.54 7.22
C VAL A 128 8.00 6.94 8.59
N HIS A 129 9.24 6.95 9.06
CA HIS A 129 9.56 6.51 10.42
C HIS A 129 10.73 7.28 10.99
N GLY A 130 10.69 7.54 12.30
CA GLY A 130 11.74 8.19 13.07
C GLY A 130 11.84 7.60 14.49
N ASP A 131 12.25 8.39 15.47
CA ASP A 131 12.40 7.97 16.87
C ASP A 131 11.09 7.98 17.68
N ASP A 132 10.06 8.71 17.25
CA ASP A 132 8.73 8.76 17.92
C ASP A 132 7.54 8.77 16.93
N GLU A 133 7.80 8.72 15.62
CA GLU A 133 6.75 8.85 14.60
C GLU A 133 6.81 7.70 13.60
N PHE A 134 5.66 7.09 13.34
CA PHE A 134 5.47 6.13 12.26
C PHE A 134 4.23 6.52 11.44
N LEU A 135 4.38 6.55 10.12
CA LEU A 135 3.29 6.68 9.17
C LEU A 135 3.53 5.71 8.01
N MET A 136 2.49 4.97 7.67
CA MET A 136 2.40 4.19 6.45
C MET A 136 1.17 4.65 5.69
N ALA A 137 1.37 5.07 4.45
CA ALA A 137 0.29 5.40 3.52
C ALA A 137 0.44 4.53 2.27
N SER A 138 -0.57 3.74 1.95
CA SER A 138 -0.63 2.95 0.73
C SER A 138 -1.77 3.42 -0.16
N LEU A 139 -1.58 3.37 -1.48
CA LEU A 139 -2.58 3.73 -2.47
C LEU A 139 -2.67 2.67 -3.57
N ASP A 140 -3.82 2.00 -3.66
CA ASP A 140 -4.14 1.12 -4.77
C ASP A 140 -4.67 1.98 -5.94
N CYS A 141 -4.01 1.92 -7.09
CA CYS A 141 -4.27 2.82 -8.22
C CYS A 141 -4.10 2.13 -9.59
N LYS A 142 -4.23 2.93 -10.65
CA LYS A 142 -3.89 2.55 -12.02
C LYS A 142 -3.45 3.81 -12.78
N PHE A 143 -2.23 4.25 -12.55
CA PHE A 143 -1.66 5.45 -13.18
C PHE A 143 -0.66 5.04 -14.25
N THR A 144 -0.52 5.85 -15.30
CA THR A 144 0.69 5.84 -16.12
C THR A 144 1.68 6.87 -15.58
N MET A 145 2.97 6.74 -15.90
CA MET A 145 3.96 7.74 -15.50
C MET A 145 3.62 9.12 -16.05
N ASP A 146 3.20 9.21 -17.32
CA ASP A 146 2.74 10.47 -17.94
C ASP A 146 1.62 11.17 -17.16
N GLU A 147 0.71 10.40 -16.55
CA GLU A 147 -0.38 10.97 -15.76
C GLU A 147 0.10 11.51 -14.41
N VAL A 148 1.11 10.86 -13.83
CA VAL A 148 1.77 11.32 -12.61
C VAL A 148 2.55 12.60 -12.90
N GLU A 149 3.35 12.63 -13.97
CA GLU A 149 4.10 13.81 -14.40
C GLU A 149 3.19 14.99 -14.73
N ALA A 150 2.08 14.76 -15.42
CA ALA A 150 1.10 15.80 -15.71
C ALA A 150 0.53 16.43 -14.43
N ALA A 151 0.24 15.63 -13.40
CA ALA A 151 -0.27 16.15 -12.14
C ALA A 151 0.80 16.94 -11.36
N PHE A 152 2.04 16.46 -11.30
CA PHE A 152 3.14 17.20 -10.65
C PHE A 152 3.40 18.56 -11.30
N ASN A 153 3.24 18.67 -12.61
CA ASN A 153 3.44 19.93 -13.33
C ASN A 153 2.27 20.93 -13.21
N GLU A 154 1.09 20.50 -12.78
CA GLU A 154 -0.04 21.42 -12.50
C GLU A 154 0.09 22.11 -11.13
N GLU A 155 0.85 21.53 -10.20
CA GLU A 155 1.06 22.07 -8.84
C GLU A 155 2.28 23.01 -8.72
N LEU A 156 3.14 23.08 -9.74
CA LEU A 156 4.34 23.94 -9.81
C LEU A 156 4.10 25.22 -10.63
#